data_AF-A0AAV2RZN0-F1
#
_entry.id   AF-A0AAV2RZN0-F1
#
_cell.length_a   1.000
_cell.length_b   1.000
_cell.length_c   1.000
_cell.angle_alpha   90.00
_cell.angle_beta   90.00
_cell.angle_gamma   90.00
#
_symmetry.space_group_name_H-M   'P 1'
#
loop_
_entity.id
_entity.type
_entity.pdbx_description
1 polymer ?
#
loop_
_entity_poly.entity_id
_entity_poly.type
_entity_poly.pdbx_seq_one_letter_code
_entity_poly.pdbx_strand_id
1 'polypeptide(L)'
;DEQRTYFNVRSRPAHLQLRSVQGTDEGVYRCKVHFKASPSWSQRIALTIEDPPWFPGIRDATSDRRLEGDIGPYGTHVNLRLLCTASGSPPPMLQWGGIGSGLGSPVEQRT
;
A
#
# COMPACT_ATOMS: atom_id res chain seq x y z
N ASP A 1 -2.66 9.80 -22.63
CA ASP A 1 -1.65 8.84 -23.12
C ASP A 1 -2.37 7.59 -23.61
N GLU A 2 -2.62 7.52 -24.92
CA GLU A 2 -3.77 6.83 -25.54
C GLU A 2 -3.66 5.29 -25.70
N GLN A 3 -2.69 4.62 -25.05
CA GLN A 3 -2.49 3.19 -25.30
C GLN A 3 -2.09 2.35 -24.07
N ARG A 4 -2.68 2.64 -22.91
CA ARG A 4 -2.51 1.85 -21.67
C ARG A 4 -3.34 0.56 -21.65
N THR A 5 -4.39 0.45 -22.46
CA THR A 5 -5.28 -0.73 -22.50
C THR A 5 -5.28 -1.37 -23.89
N TYR A 6 -5.25 -2.70 -23.93
CA TYR A 6 -5.32 -3.48 -25.18
C TYR A 6 -6.04 -4.80 -24.97
N PHE A 7 -7.10 -5.06 -25.74
CA PHE A 7 -7.81 -6.34 -25.70
C PHE A 7 -7.33 -7.25 -26.83
N ASN A 8 -6.63 -8.33 -26.48
CA ASN A 8 -6.12 -9.30 -27.42
C ASN A 8 -7.11 -10.44 -27.63
N VAL A 9 -7.83 -10.39 -28.76
CA VAL A 9 -8.78 -11.44 -29.17
C VAL A 9 -8.13 -12.59 -29.95
N ARG A 10 -6.87 -12.42 -30.39
CA ARG A 10 -6.16 -13.42 -31.21
C ARG A 10 -5.45 -14.46 -30.35
N SER A 11 -5.09 -14.12 -29.12
CA SER A 11 -4.53 -15.07 -28.16
C SER A 11 -5.58 -16.10 -27.73
N ARG A 12 -5.13 -17.28 -27.30
CA ARG A 12 -5.97 -18.32 -26.70
C ARG A 12 -5.43 -18.65 -25.31
N PRO A 13 -6.10 -18.23 -24.21
CA PRO A 13 -7.34 -17.47 -24.17
C PRO A 13 -7.18 -15.98 -24.58
N ALA A 14 -8.29 -15.34 -24.95
CA ALA A 14 -8.33 -13.89 -25.16
C ALA A 14 -8.15 -13.16 -23.82
N HIS A 15 -7.40 -12.05 -23.80
CA HIS A 15 -7.11 -11.32 -22.56
C HIS A 15 -7.14 -9.80 -22.75
N LEU A 16 -7.50 -9.09 -21.69
CA LEU A 16 -7.35 -7.64 -21.58
C LEU A 16 -6.02 -7.35 -20.88
N GLN A 17 -5.17 -6.57 -21.55
CA GLN A 17 -3.92 -6.09 -20.99
C GLN A 17 -4.07 -4.62 -20.60
N LEU A 18 -3.69 -4.31 -19.36
CA LEU A 18 -3.59 -2.94 -18.82
C LEU A 18 -2.13 -2.70 -18.42
N ARG A 19 -1.53 -1.61 -18.92
CA ARG A 19 -0.14 -1.22 -18.68
C ARG A 19 -0.08 0.00 -17.76
N SER A 20 0.97 0.02 -16.93
CA SER A 20 1.22 1.10 -15.97
C SER A 20 -0.03 1.36 -15.12
N VAL A 21 -0.50 0.33 -14.42
CA VAL A 21 -1.74 0.34 -13.64
C VAL A 21 -1.68 1.44 -12.57
N GLN A 22 -2.79 2.14 -12.35
CA GLN A 22 -2.93 3.25 -11.40
C GLN A 22 -4.13 2.99 -10.48
N GLY A 23 -4.20 3.66 -9.33
CA GLY A 23 -5.31 3.50 -8.39
C GLY A 23 -6.69 3.77 -9.01
N THR A 24 -6.79 4.65 -10.02
CA THR A 24 -8.04 4.90 -10.76
C THR A 24 -8.54 3.73 -11.60
N ASP A 25 -7.69 2.72 -11.84
CA ASP A 25 -8.05 1.53 -12.59
C ASP A 25 -8.74 0.47 -11.71
N GLU A 26 -8.75 0.66 -10.38
CA GLU A 26 -9.45 -0.20 -9.43
C GLU A 26 -10.95 -0.29 -9.74
N GLY A 27 -11.51 -1.50 -9.64
CA GLY A 27 -12.93 -1.71 -9.83
C GLY A 27 -13.29 -3.10 -10.32
N VAL A 28 -14.56 -3.28 -10.68
CA VAL A 28 -15.08 -4.57 -11.16
C VAL A 28 -15.12 -4.59 -12.68
N TYR A 29 -14.27 -5.43 -13.26
CA TYR A 29 -14.21 -5.72 -14.68
C TYR A 29 -15.17 -6.85 -15.04
N ARG A 30 -15.76 -6.78 -16.25
CA ARG A 30 -16.71 -7.79 -16.74
C ARG A 30 -16.21 -8.41 -18.04
N CYS A 31 -15.88 -9.69 -18.00
CA CYS A 31 -15.66 -10.48 -19.21
C CYS A 31 -17.00 -10.99 -19.71
N LYS A 32 -17.32 -10.77 -21.00
CA LYS A 32 -18.59 -11.17 -21.60
C LYS A 32 -18.34 -11.85 -22.95
N VAL A 33 -18.94 -13.01 -23.14
CA VAL A 33 -18.88 -13.77 -24.39
C VAL A 33 -20.30 -13.95 -24.92
N HIS A 34 -20.50 -13.53 -26.17
CA HIS A 34 -21.77 -13.65 -26.87
C HIS A 34 -21.71 -14.83 -27.83
N PHE A 35 -22.59 -15.81 -27.64
CA PHE A 35 -22.73 -16.96 -28.54
C PHE A 35 -23.93 -16.76 -29.47
N LYS A 36 -23.85 -17.29 -30.71
CA LYS A 36 -24.92 -17.15 -31.70
C LYS A 36 -26.19 -17.93 -31.34
N ALA A 37 -26.05 -19.09 -30.71
CA ALA A 37 -27.15 -20.04 -30.45
C ALA A 37 -27.20 -20.50 -28.98
N SER A 38 -26.56 -19.79 -28.07
CA SER A 38 -26.50 -20.15 -26.65
C SER A 38 -26.47 -18.90 -25.78
N PRO A 39 -26.85 -19.00 -24.48
CA PRO A 39 -26.81 -17.87 -23.56
C PRO A 39 -25.41 -17.26 -23.48
N SER A 40 -25.34 -15.94 -23.35
CA SER A 40 -24.07 -15.24 -23.19
C SER A 40 -23.42 -15.61 -21.85
N TRP A 41 -22.12 -15.91 -21.88
CA TRP A 41 -21.35 -16.12 -20.66
C TRP A 41 -20.83 -14.78 -20.14
N SER A 42 -20.78 -14.63 -18.81
CA SER A 42 -20.38 -13.39 -18.17
C SER A 42 -19.69 -13.67 -16.84
N GLN A 43 -18.49 -13.13 -16.64
CA GLN A 43 -17.75 -13.19 -15.38
C GLN A 43 -17.40 -11.79 -14.90
N ARG A 44 -17.50 -11.57 -13.59
CA ARG A 44 -17.02 -10.35 -12.91
C ARG A 44 -15.70 -10.63 -12.22
N ILE A 45 -14.76 -9.69 -12.31
CA ILE A 45 -13.41 -9.78 -11.76
C ILE A 45 -13.17 -8.48 -11.01
N ALA A 46 -12.86 -8.55 -9.71
CA ALA A 46 -12.44 -7.38 -8.95
C ALA A 46 -10.94 -7.17 -9.15
N LEU A 47 -10.56 -6.00 -9.65
CA LEU A 47 -9.18 -5.54 -9.66
C LEU A 47 -9.01 -4.60 -8.47
N THR A 48 -8.17 -4.99 -7.52
CA THR A 48 -7.75 -4.14 -6.39
C THR A 48 -6.32 -3.66 -6.65
N ILE A 49 -6.06 -2.39 -6.39
CA ILE A 49 -4.72 -1.80 -6.54
C ILE A 49 -4.15 -1.54 -5.16
N GLU A 50 -3.01 -2.14 -4.90
CA GLU A 50 -2.31 -1.96 -3.63
C GLU A 50 -1.24 -0.87 -3.79
N ASP A 51 -1.29 0.11 -2.90
CA ASP A 51 -0.27 1.14 -2.79
C ASP A 51 0.85 0.63 -1.87
N PRO A 52 2.11 0.58 -2.34
CA PRO A 52 3.21 0.05 -1.55
C PRO A 52 3.40 0.87 -0.27
N PRO A 53 3.79 0.23 0.85
CA PRO A 53 4.10 0.95 2.08
C PRO A 53 5.17 2.01 1.87
N TRP A 54 4.86 3.24 2.26
CA TRP A 54 5.79 4.35 2.32
C TRP A 54 6.09 4.73 3.77
N PHE A 55 7.38 4.79 4.10
CA PHE A 55 7.86 5.07 5.44
C PHE A 55 8.79 6.31 5.45
N PRO A 56 8.34 7.44 6.02
CA PRO A 56 9.12 8.68 6.10
C PRO A 56 10.16 8.71 7.23
N GLY A 57 10.50 7.57 7.85
CA GLY A 57 11.45 7.54 8.97
C GLY A 57 10.80 7.83 10.32
N ILE A 58 11.54 7.55 11.40
CA ILE A 58 11.11 7.88 12.76
C ILE A 58 11.30 9.39 12.98
N ARG A 59 10.37 10.01 13.70
CA ARG A 59 10.42 11.45 14.03
C ARG A 59 10.29 11.66 15.52
N ASP A 60 10.85 12.75 16.03
CA ASP A 60 10.53 13.24 17.38
C ASP A 60 9.14 13.87 17.34
N ALA A 61 8.22 13.37 18.15
CA ALA A 61 6.84 13.84 18.16
C ALA A 61 6.68 15.29 18.66
N THR A 62 7.68 15.84 19.36
CA THR A 62 7.65 17.20 19.90
C THR A 62 8.17 18.22 18.89
N SER A 63 9.30 17.89 18.25
CA SER A 63 9.98 18.80 17.33
C SER A 63 9.66 18.53 15.85
N ASP A 64 8.96 17.45 15.54
CA ASP A 64 8.74 16.91 14.19
C ASP A 64 10.04 16.66 13.41
N ARG A 65 11.18 16.62 14.12
CA ARG A 65 12.49 16.41 13.51
C ARG A 65 12.65 14.95 13.13
N ARG A 66 13.07 14.68 11.90
CA ARG A 66 13.45 13.34 11.46
C ARG A 66 14.68 12.86 12.25
N LEU A 67 14.60 11.63 12.73
CA LEU A 67 15.59 10.99 13.59
C LEU A 67 16.35 9.94 12.77
N GLU A 68 17.65 10.11 12.63
CA GLU A 68 18.54 9.20 11.89
C GLU A 68 19.86 9.04 12.65
N GLY A 69 20.42 7.82 12.62
CA GLY A 69 21.68 7.51 13.31
C GLY A 69 21.60 7.66 14.83
N ASP A 70 22.71 8.07 15.43
CA ASP A 70 22.79 8.32 16.87
C ASP A 70 22.14 9.65 17.21
N ILE A 71 20.95 9.57 17.81
CA ILE A 71 20.09 10.73 18.11
C ILE A 71 20.34 11.34 19.50
N GLY A 72 21.27 10.78 20.26
CA GLY A 72 21.63 11.18 21.62
C GLY A 72 22.90 12.06 21.71
N PRO A 73 23.37 12.38 22.92
CA PRO A 73 22.89 11.89 24.22
C PRO A 73 21.67 12.64 24.77
N TYR A 74 20.74 11.91 25.39
CA TYR A 74 19.61 12.47 26.12
C TYR A 74 19.86 12.45 27.63
N GLY A 75 19.41 13.48 28.34
CA GLY A 75 19.49 13.54 29.80
C GLY A 75 18.61 12.49 30.48
N THR A 76 19.01 12.04 31.68
CA THR A 76 18.38 10.97 32.47
C THR A 76 16.93 11.22 32.91
N HIS A 77 16.34 12.37 32.59
CA HIS A 77 14.96 12.74 32.93
C HIS A 77 14.18 13.31 31.74
N VAL A 78 14.60 13.00 30.51
CA VAL A 78 13.91 13.42 29.30
C VAL A 78 12.89 12.37 28.88
N ASN A 79 11.65 12.78 28.67
CA ASN A 79 10.62 11.93 28.06
C ASN A 79 10.74 12.02 26.53
N LEU A 80 11.25 10.97 25.91
CA LEU A 80 11.34 10.88 24.45
C LEU A 80 10.02 10.35 23.89
N ARG A 81 9.41 11.11 22.97
CA ARG A 81 8.22 10.67 22.22
C ARG A 81 8.62 10.45 20.77
N LEU A 82 8.56 9.19 20.34
CA LEU A 82 8.86 8.81 18.97
C LEU A 82 7.57 8.66 18.17
N LEU A 83 7.56 9.22 16.98
CA LEU A 83 6.48 9.10 16.01
C LEU A 83 6.96 8.19 14.87
N CYS A 84 6.22 7.11 14.64
CA CYS A 84 6.37 6.24 13.48
C CYS A 84 5.04 6.22 12.75
N THR A 85 5.03 6.80 11.56
CA THR A 85 3.89 6.78 10.64
C THR A 85 4.32 6.09 9.36
N ALA A 86 3.39 5.41 8.71
CA ALA A 86 3.58 4.85 7.39
C ALA A 86 2.25 4.88 6.66
N SER A 87 2.28 5.16 5.35
CA SER A 87 1.08 5.15 4.52
C SER A 87 1.16 4.00 3.53
N GLY A 88 0.02 3.53 3.06
CA GLY A 88 -0.09 2.44 2.10
C GLY A 88 -1.53 1.94 2.05
N SER A 89 -1.84 1.17 1.01
CA SER A 89 -3.14 0.53 0.85
C SER A 89 -2.89 -0.92 0.45
N PRO A 90 -3.22 -1.92 1.30
CA PRO A 90 -3.81 -1.78 2.62
C PRO A 90 -2.87 -1.08 3.63
N PRO A 91 -3.41 -0.55 4.75
CA PRO A 91 -2.61 0.10 5.77
C PRO A 91 -1.47 -0.79 6.28
N PRO A 92 -0.22 -0.30 6.35
CA PRO A 92 0.91 -1.10 6.76
C PRO A 92 0.86 -1.41 8.26
N MET A 93 1.31 -2.61 8.63
CA MET A 93 1.50 -2.97 10.04
C MET A 93 2.84 -2.42 10.54
N LEU A 94 2.80 -1.69 11.66
CA LEU A 94 3.97 -1.11 12.29
C LEU A 94 4.32 -1.85 13.58
N GLN A 95 5.61 -2.13 13.77
CA GLN A 95 6.13 -2.72 15.00
C GLN A 95 7.43 -2.01 15.39
N TRP A 96 7.53 -1.60 16.65
CA TRP A 96 8.77 -1.11 17.21
C TRP A 96 9.69 -2.28 17.54
N GLY A 97 10.91 -2.25 16.99
CA GLY A 97 11.99 -3.18 17.34
C GLY A 97 13.07 -2.48 18.17
N GLY A 98 13.56 -3.14 19.22
CA GLY A 98 14.67 -2.63 20.02
C GLY A 98 15.44 -3.76 20.71
N ILE A 99 16.75 -3.57 20.88
CA ILE A 99 17.62 -4.47 21.66
C ILE A 99 17.56 -3.98 23.11
N GLY A 100 16.54 -4.40 23.85
CA GLY A 100 16.37 -4.05 25.26
C GLY A 100 14.91 -3.91 25.66
N SER A 101 14.55 -4.49 26.79
CA SER A 101 13.20 -4.57 27.39
C SER A 101 12.64 -3.23 27.90
N GLY A 102 13.05 -2.10 27.32
CA GLY A 102 12.80 -0.75 27.85
C GLY A 102 12.20 0.26 26.89
N LEU A 103 11.90 -0.11 25.63
CA LEU A 103 11.02 0.72 24.81
C LEU A 103 9.60 0.47 25.30
N GLY A 104 9.05 1.43 26.05
CA GLY A 104 7.70 1.38 26.57
C GLY A 104 6.68 1.01 25.49
N SER A 105 5.60 0.36 25.91
CA SER A 105 4.52 -0.08 25.04
C SER A 105 4.11 1.00 24.03
N PRO A 106 3.79 0.66 22.77
CA PRO A 106 3.30 1.62 21.80
C PRO A 106 2.07 2.32 22.37
N VAL A 107 2.15 3.63 22.60
CA VAL A 107 1.04 4.41 23.19
C VAL A 107 -0.03 4.69 22.13
N GLU A 108 0.36 4.81 20.85
CA GLU A 108 -0.58 4.96 19.74
C GLU A 108 0.12 4.65 18.42
N GLN A 109 -0.38 3.67 17.65
CA GLN A 109 0.05 3.42 16.28
C GLN A 109 -0.96 4.09 15.36
N ARG A 110 -0.50 5.05 14.54
CA ARG A 110 -1.36 5.75 13.59
C ARG A 110 -0.91 5.41 12.17
N THR A 111 -1.72 4.60 11.50
CA THR A 111 -1.72 4.42 10.04
C THR A 111 -2.34 5.63 9.36
#